data_AF-A0A850GB22-F1
#
_entry.id   AF-A0A850GB22-F1
#
_cell.length_a   1.000
_cell.length_b   1.000
_cell.length_c   1.000
_cell.angle_alpha   90.00
_cell.angle_beta   90.00
_cell.angle_gamma   90.00
#
_symmetry.space_group_name_H-M   'P 1'
#
loop_
_entity.id
_entity.type
_entity.pdbx_description
1 polymer ?
#
loop_
_entity_poly.entity_id
_entity_poly.type
_entity_poly.pdbx_seq_one_letter_code
_entity_poly.pdbx_strand_id
1 'polypeptide(L)'
;MQLLRLPRPRRIRDDRQTVHHHDFKHIADGVVGAAAIASTVVANPLLRAFYRKWGATEHEAHRLLPGDALIQTPRMQYTRAISIEAPPEQVWPWLIQIGYERAGWYSYDVLEDMAGAGKFVDGDSADRVVPELQTLKVGDEIKLHEQLAFQVHAMNAPRELIMVDARDNETGARFDPSSSERPADFHCASWAFILEEPEGDELPEFAGGTRLLIRWRIDYTPTRSNEIMWKAFVEPINFVMERKMMLGLRKRAEGE
;
A
#
# COMPACT_ATOMS: atom_id res chain seq x y z
N MET A 1 30.06 33.58 59.24
CA MET A 1 30.46 32.23 58.81
C MET A 1 29.27 31.58 58.10
N GLN A 2 29.25 31.64 56.77
CA GLN A 2 28.24 31.02 55.91
C GLN A 2 28.60 29.54 55.70
N LEU A 3 27.69 28.63 56.05
CA LEU A 3 27.80 27.20 55.74
C LEU A 3 27.23 26.92 54.35
N LEU A 4 28.08 26.44 53.44
CA LEU A 4 27.72 25.99 52.09
C LEU A 4 26.71 24.83 52.16
N ARG A 5 25.58 24.96 51.46
CA ARG A 5 24.70 23.83 51.11
C ARG A 5 25.13 23.26 49.76
N LEU A 6 25.52 22.00 49.73
CA LEU A 6 25.82 21.25 48.50
C LEU A 6 24.50 20.92 47.74
N PRO A 7 24.51 20.93 46.40
CA PRO A 7 23.34 20.54 45.60
C PRO A 7 23.18 19.01 45.55
N ARG A 8 21.92 18.53 45.62
CA ARG A 8 21.59 17.10 45.49
C ARG A 8 21.81 16.61 44.05
N PRO A 9 22.26 15.36 43.84
CA PRO A 9 22.43 14.80 42.50
C PRO A 9 21.06 14.61 41.80
N ARG A 10 20.98 15.05 40.53
CA ARG A 10 19.86 14.74 39.62
C ARG A 10 19.82 13.23 39.38
N ARG A 11 18.66 12.60 39.63
CA ARG A 11 18.40 11.24 39.15
C ARG A 11 18.35 11.27 37.62
N ILE A 12 19.28 10.57 36.98
CA ILE A 12 19.21 10.22 35.57
C ILE A 12 18.09 9.17 35.46
N ARG A 13 17.04 9.50 34.70
CA ARG A 13 15.95 8.59 34.38
C ARG A 13 16.49 7.63 33.31
N ASP A 14 16.44 6.34 33.58
CA ASP A 14 16.97 5.29 32.71
C ASP A 14 16.03 5.10 31.51
N ASP A 15 16.46 5.57 30.34
CA ASP A 15 15.73 5.55 29.06
C ASP A 15 15.91 4.22 28.29
N ARG A 16 16.49 3.19 28.93
CA ARG A 16 16.87 1.94 28.27
C ARG A 16 15.75 0.93 28.06
N GLN A 17 14.60 1.08 28.71
CA GLN A 17 13.51 0.10 28.59
C GLN A 17 12.58 0.32 27.39
N THR A 18 12.49 1.54 26.88
CA THR A 18 11.61 1.89 25.74
C THR A 18 12.22 1.50 24.39
N VAL A 19 13.55 1.56 24.26
CA VAL A 19 14.27 1.23 23.00
C VAL A 19 14.18 -0.27 22.66
N HIS A 20 14.37 -1.16 23.64
CA HIS A 20 14.43 -2.60 23.39
C HIS A 20 13.10 -3.25 22.96
N HIS A 21 11.95 -2.68 23.36
CA HIS A 21 10.65 -3.26 23.04
C HIS A 21 10.19 -2.90 21.62
N HIS A 22 10.58 -1.71 21.14
CA HIS A 22 10.27 -1.23 19.81
C HIS A 22 11.06 -2.03 18.75
N ASP A 23 12.37 -2.21 18.95
CA ASP A 23 13.24 -2.96 18.04
C ASP A 23 12.82 -4.42 17.86
N PHE A 24 12.39 -5.10 18.92
CA PHE A 24 12.06 -6.53 18.85
C PHE A 24 10.79 -6.81 18.04
N LYS A 25 9.77 -5.94 18.17
CA LYS A 25 8.52 -6.06 17.42
C LYS A 25 8.76 -5.83 15.93
N HIS A 26 9.56 -4.82 15.59
CA HIS A 26 9.95 -4.51 14.21
C HIS A 26 10.73 -5.67 13.56
N ILE A 27 11.69 -6.26 14.28
CA ILE A 27 12.43 -7.45 13.80
C ILE A 27 11.49 -8.64 13.60
N ALA A 28 10.59 -8.91 14.54
CA ALA A 28 9.65 -10.01 14.44
C ALA A 28 8.70 -9.84 13.25
N ASP A 29 8.17 -8.63 13.04
CA ASP A 29 7.33 -8.30 11.88
C ASP A 29 8.11 -8.49 10.57
N GLY A 30 9.37 -8.06 10.51
CA GLY A 30 10.25 -8.28 9.35
C GLY A 30 10.48 -9.76 9.04
N VAL A 31 10.75 -10.59 10.06
CA VAL A 31 10.91 -12.05 9.90
C VAL A 31 9.62 -12.70 9.40
N VAL A 32 8.47 -12.32 9.97
CA VAL A 32 7.16 -12.82 9.54
C VAL A 32 6.89 -12.44 8.09
N GLY A 33 7.14 -11.18 7.71
CA GLY A 33 6.98 -10.71 6.33
C GLY A 33 7.88 -11.45 5.35
N ALA A 34 9.17 -11.60 5.67
CA ALA A 34 10.13 -12.32 4.82
C ALA A 34 9.75 -13.81 4.65
N ALA A 35 9.34 -14.48 5.73
CA ALA A 35 8.89 -15.88 5.68
C ALA A 35 7.61 -16.04 4.86
N ALA A 36 6.65 -15.11 4.99
CA ALA A 36 5.42 -15.08 4.20
C ALA A 36 5.72 -14.86 2.71
N ILE A 37 6.64 -13.94 2.37
CA ILE A 37 7.11 -13.72 1.00
C ILE A 37 7.71 -15.01 0.43
N ALA A 38 8.70 -15.59 1.11
CA ALA A 38 9.38 -16.80 0.64
C ALA A 38 8.38 -17.95 0.42
N SER A 39 7.47 -18.16 1.37
CA SER A 39 6.44 -19.20 1.28
C SER A 39 5.48 -18.96 0.11
N THR A 40 5.06 -17.72 -0.11
CA THR A 40 4.12 -17.36 -1.19
C THR A 40 4.78 -17.50 -2.57
N VAL A 41 6.06 -17.10 -2.70
CA VAL A 41 6.83 -17.27 -3.94
C VAL A 41 6.99 -18.75 -4.29
N VAL A 42 7.36 -19.59 -3.31
CA VAL A 42 7.52 -21.04 -3.52
C VAL A 42 6.18 -21.71 -3.87
N ALA A 43 5.12 -21.35 -3.16
CA ALA A 43 3.78 -21.91 -3.39
C ALA A 43 2.99 -21.21 -4.51
N ASN A 44 3.61 -20.27 -5.23
CA ASN A 44 2.94 -19.40 -6.20
C ASN A 44 2.09 -20.16 -7.24
N PRO A 45 2.56 -21.27 -7.86
CA PRO A 45 1.75 -22.01 -8.83
C PRO A 45 0.41 -22.51 -8.29
N LEU A 46 0.31 -22.72 -6.97
CA LEU A 46 -0.89 -23.21 -6.29
C LEU A 46 -1.75 -22.07 -5.72
N LEU A 47 -1.11 -21.04 -5.16
CA LEU A 47 -1.81 -19.97 -4.44
C LEU A 47 -2.25 -18.81 -5.33
N ARG A 48 -1.72 -18.70 -6.54
CA ARG A 48 -1.95 -17.53 -7.41
C ARG A 48 -3.42 -17.25 -7.72
N ALA A 49 -4.21 -18.28 -8.00
CA ALA A 49 -5.63 -18.09 -8.27
C ALA A 49 -6.39 -17.55 -7.05
N PHE A 50 -5.97 -17.97 -5.84
CA PHE A 50 -6.54 -17.52 -4.58
C PHE A 50 -6.13 -16.09 -4.24
N TYR A 51 -4.83 -15.80 -4.19
CA TYR A 51 -4.38 -14.49 -3.68
C TYR A 51 -4.75 -13.32 -4.61
N ARG A 52 -5.01 -13.59 -5.90
CA ARG A 52 -5.48 -12.58 -6.88
C ARG A 52 -6.89 -12.07 -6.58
N LYS A 53 -7.64 -12.81 -5.76
CA LYS A 53 -9.01 -12.51 -5.34
C LYS A 53 -9.13 -12.47 -3.83
N TRP A 54 -8.01 -12.29 -3.11
CA TRP A 54 -7.99 -12.43 -1.66
C TRP A 54 -8.98 -11.47 -1.00
N GLY A 55 -9.93 -12.05 -0.29
CA GLY A 55 -11.00 -11.34 0.39
C GLY A 55 -12.09 -10.76 -0.52
N ALA A 56 -11.91 -10.75 -1.85
CA ALA A 56 -12.90 -10.30 -2.82
C ALA A 56 -13.86 -11.43 -3.23
N THR A 57 -15.12 -11.10 -3.50
CA THR A 57 -16.09 -12.01 -4.11
C THR A 57 -15.79 -12.21 -5.60
N GLU A 58 -16.36 -13.25 -6.20
CA GLU A 58 -16.26 -13.44 -7.65
C GLU A 58 -16.87 -12.28 -8.44
N HIS A 59 -17.92 -11.64 -7.91
CA HIS A 59 -18.53 -10.47 -8.54
C HIS A 59 -17.59 -9.26 -8.48
N GLU A 60 -17.08 -8.92 -7.30
CA GLU A 60 -16.09 -7.84 -7.10
C GLU A 60 -14.83 -8.05 -7.96
N ALA A 61 -14.39 -9.30 -8.10
CA ALA A 61 -13.19 -9.64 -8.85
C ALA A 61 -13.32 -9.38 -10.37
N HIS A 62 -14.53 -9.50 -10.94
CA HIS A 62 -14.76 -9.48 -12.38
C HIS A 62 -15.59 -8.29 -12.88
N ARG A 63 -16.31 -7.58 -12.01
CA ARG A 63 -17.02 -6.35 -12.41
C ARG A 63 -16.04 -5.25 -12.81
N LEU A 64 -16.55 -4.31 -13.60
CA LEU A 64 -15.83 -3.10 -13.95
C LEU A 64 -15.67 -2.21 -12.71
N LEU A 65 -14.46 -1.73 -12.50
CA LEU A 65 -14.12 -0.77 -11.44
C LEU A 65 -13.54 0.52 -12.06
N PRO A 66 -13.66 1.66 -11.37
CA PRO A 66 -12.99 2.89 -11.76
C PRO A 66 -11.50 2.66 -12.04
N GLY A 67 -11.00 3.20 -13.15
CA GLY A 67 -9.63 3.02 -13.62
C GLY A 67 -9.40 1.83 -14.57
N ASP A 68 -10.35 0.88 -14.68
CA ASP A 68 -10.20 -0.28 -15.59
C ASP A 68 -10.00 0.14 -17.06
N ALA A 69 -10.59 1.27 -17.47
CA ALA A 69 -10.49 1.80 -18.83
C ALA A 69 -9.08 2.29 -19.20
N LEU A 70 -8.20 2.56 -18.22
CA LEU A 70 -6.81 2.98 -18.46
C LEU A 70 -5.97 1.85 -19.07
N ILE A 71 -6.31 0.60 -18.76
CA ILE A 71 -5.62 -0.59 -19.26
C ILE A 71 -6.68 -1.61 -19.63
N GLN A 72 -7.22 -1.50 -20.85
CA GLN A 72 -8.31 -2.35 -21.32
C GLN A 72 -7.92 -3.83 -21.40
N THR A 73 -6.68 -4.11 -21.83
CA THR A 73 -6.15 -5.47 -22.01
C THR A 73 -4.92 -5.72 -21.12
N PRO A 74 -5.11 -5.88 -19.80
CA PRO A 74 -3.98 -6.08 -18.89
C PRO A 74 -3.41 -7.49 -19.05
N ARG A 75 -2.10 -7.62 -18.93
CA ARG A 75 -1.42 -8.93 -18.83
C ARG A 75 -1.62 -9.58 -17.49
N MET A 76 -1.76 -8.76 -16.45
CA MET A 76 -2.06 -9.23 -15.10
C MET A 76 -3.03 -8.26 -14.42
N GLN A 77 -3.93 -8.85 -13.64
CA GLN A 77 -4.92 -8.14 -12.86
C GLN A 77 -5.19 -8.92 -11.58
N TYR A 78 -5.42 -8.19 -10.49
CA TYR A 78 -6.00 -8.76 -9.27
C TYR A 78 -7.00 -7.77 -8.66
N THR A 79 -7.93 -8.31 -7.88
CA THR A 79 -8.84 -7.53 -7.03
C THR A 79 -8.77 -8.11 -5.63
N ARG A 80 -8.41 -7.32 -4.64
CA ARG A 80 -8.39 -7.75 -3.23
C ARG A 80 -9.34 -6.88 -2.44
N ALA A 81 -9.97 -7.44 -1.41
CA ALA A 81 -10.94 -6.67 -0.65
C ALA A 81 -10.96 -7.04 0.84
N ILE A 82 -11.26 -6.04 1.67
CA ILE A 82 -11.54 -6.22 3.10
C ILE A 82 -12.72 -5.32 3.48
N SER A 83 -13.43 -5.70 4.55
CA SER A 83 -14.37 -4.79 5.21
C SER A 83 -13.62 -3.97 6.26
N ILE A 84 -14.10 -2.80 6.66
CA ILE A 84 -13.52 -1.96 7.71
C ILE A 84 -14.69 -1.40 8.52
N GLU A 85 -14.67 -1.52 9.84
CA GLU A 85 -15.69 -1.02 10.78
C GLU A 85 -15.55 0.49 11.02
N ALA A 86 -15.34 1.23 9.93
CA ALA A 86 -15.28 2.68 9.91
C ALA A 86 -15.86 3.18 8.58
N PRO A 87 -16.57 4.33 8.57
CA PRO A 87 -17.12 4.89 7.35
C PRO A 87 -16.01 5.42 6.42
N PRO A 88 -16.25 5.55 5.11
CA PRO A 88 -15.22 5.96 4.14
C PRO A 88 -14.53 7.27 4.51
N GLU A 89 -15.24 8.20 5.13
CA GLU A 89 -14.72 9.50 5.61
C GLU A 89 -13.63 9.35 6.68
N GLN A 90 -13.62 8.24 7.44
CA GLN A 90 -12.59 7.93 8.42
C GLN A 90 -11.44 7.11 7.83
N VAL A 91 -11.71 6.27 6.84
CA VAL A 91 -10.68 5.49 6.13
C VAL A 91 -9.85 6.39 5.20
N TRP A 92 -10.50 7.36 4.55
CA TRP A 92 -9.91 8.18 3.51
C TRP A 92 -8.65 8.96 3.92
N PRO A 93 -8.59 9.65 5.08
CA PRO A 93 -7.40 10.37 5.51
C PRO A 93 -6.16 9.48 5.67
N TRP A 94 -6.36 8.21 6.07
CA TRP A 94 -5.29 7.22 6.17
C TRP A 94 -4.85 6.74 4.79
N LEU A 95 -5.78 6.59 3.85
CA LEU A 95 -5.50 6.15 2.48
C LEU A 95 -4.69 7.19 1.72
N ILE A 96 -5.10 8.45 1.70
CA ILE A 96 -4.45 9.46 0.85
C ILE A 96 -3.05 9.87 1.31
N GLN A 97 -2.66 9.52 2.54
CA GLN A 97 -1.35 9.85 3.08
C GLN A 97 -0.30 8.74 2.89
N ILE A 98 -0.66 7.58 2.31
CA ILE A 98 0.31 6.51 2.07
C ILE A 98 1.43 6.96 1.12
N GLY A 99 2.62 6.40 1.31
CA GLY A 99 3.72 6.56 0.35
C GLY A 99 5.12 6.71 0.95
N TYR A 100 6.12 6.57 0.08
CA TYR A 100 7.51 6.94 0.37
C TYR A 100 7.62 8.47 0.57
N GLU A 101 8.37 8.90 1.58
CA GLU A 101 8.44 10.28 2.08
C GLU A 101 7.07 10.84 2.54
N ARG A 102 6.10 9.95 2.78
CA ARG A 102 4.76 10.25 3.30
C ARG A 102 4.54 9.45 4.60
N ALA A 103 3.32 9.03 4.90
CA ALA A 103 2.96 8.38 6.16
C ALA A 103 3.36 6.89 6.25
N GLY A 104 4.06 6.36 5.26
CA GLY A 104 4.34 4.93 5.15
C GLY A 104 3.27 4.14 4.41
N TRP A 105 3.50 2.85 4.26
CA TRP A 105 2.59 1.93 3.55
C TRP A 105 1.77 1.06 4.50
N TYR A 106 1.91 1.24 5.81
CA TYR A 106 1.23 0.44 6.83
C TYR A 106 1.50 -1.06 6.72
N SER A 107 2.64 -1.43 6.11
CA SER A 107 2.96 -2.80 5.76
C SER A 107 4.05 -3.38 6.68
N TYR A 108 5.18 -3.82 6.15
CA TYR A 108 6.35 -4.27 6.91
C TYR A 108 7.46 -3.24 6.74
N ASP A 109 7.51 -2.26 7.63
CA ASP A 109 8.45 -1.12 7.54
C ASP A 109 9.91 -1.59 7.40
N VAL A 110 10.32 -2.64 8.11
CA VAL A 110 11.66 -3.24 8.00
C VAL A 110 11.98 -3.74 6.58
N LEU A 111 11.00 -4.36 5.90
CA LEU A 111 11.19 -4.83 4.54
C LEU A 111 11.26 -3.66 3.54
N GLU A 112 10.49 -2.60 3.80
CA GLU A 112 10.52 -1.38 3.02
C GLU A 112 11.85 -0.66 3.17
N ASP A 113 12.37 -0.53 4.39
CA ASP A 113 13.71 -0.01 4.68
C ASP A 113 14.79 -0.78 3.93
N MET A 114 14.76 -2.11 4.01
CA MET A 114 15.70 -2.99 3.30
C MET A 114 15.62 -2.84 1.78
N ALA A 115 14.46 -2.48 1.24
CA ALA A 115 14.23 -2.24 -0.18
C ALA A 115 14.50 -0.78 -0.61
N GLY A 116 14.89 0.11 0.32
CA GLY A 116 15.09 1.53 0.04
C GLY A 116 13.78 2.32 -0.13
N ALA A 117 12.66 1.76 0.34
CA ALA A 117 11.32 2.31 0.27
C ALA A 117 10.74 2.72 1.65
N GLY A 118 11.53 2.63 2.73
CA GLY A 118 11.08 2.83 4.12
C GLY A 118 11.25 4.25 4.69
N LYS A 119 11.62 5.24 3.88
CA LYS A 119 11.80 6.62 4.37
C LYS A 119 10.44 7.30 4.58
N PHE A 120 9.97 7.39 5.82
CA PHE A 120 8.66 7.98 6.17
C PHE A 120 8.79 9.22 7.05
N VAL A 121 7.71 10.01 7.14
CA VAL A 121 7.71 11.29 7.89
C VAL A 121 7.95 11.10 9.38
N ASP A 122 7.45 10.01 9.96
CA ASP A 122 7.61 9.69 11.39
C ASP A 122 8.73 8.65 11.62
N GLY A 123 9.46 8.26 10.57
CA GLY A 123 10.50 7.24 10.59
C GLY A 123 9.96 5.82 10.35
N ASP A 124 8.75 5.53 10.83
CA ASP A 124 8.00 4.31 10.55
C ASP A 124 6.59 4.64 10.01
N SER A 125 5.78 3.60 9.75
CA SER A 125 4.41 3.77 9.27
C SER A 125 3.56 4.51 10.31
N ALA A 126 3.18 5.75 10.01
CA ALA A 126 2.54 6.68 10.95
C ALA A 126 1.30 6.09 11.64
N ASP A 127 1.14 6.38 12.92
CA ASP A 127 -0.01 5.99 13.76
C ASP A 127 -1.03 7.13 13.95
N ARG A 128 -0.87 8.20 13.16
CA ARG A 128 -1.71 9.40 13.16
C ARG A 128 -2.01 9.85 11.73
N VAL A 129 -3.10 10.61 11.58
CA VAL A 129 -3.34 11.38 10.37
C VAL A 129 -2.41 12.60 10.38
N VAL A 130 -1.57 12.72 9.35
CA VAL A 130 -0.60 13.79 9.18
C VAL A 130 -1.27 14.94 8.42
N PRO A 131 -1.51 16.11 9.05
CA PRO A 131 -2.27 17.21 8.44
C PRO A 131 -1.70 17.68 7.11
N GLU A 132 -0.37 17.70 6.98
CA GLU A 132 0.36 18.16 5.81
C GLU A 132 0.16 17.25 4.58
N LEU A 133 -0.22 15.98 4.79
CA LEU A 133 -0.41 15.00 3.73
C LEU A 133 -1.87 14.95 3.21
N GLN A 134 -2.78 15.69 3.84
CA GLN A 134 -4.22 15.70 3.51
C GLN A 134 -4.58 16.59 2.32
N THR A 135 -3.59 17.12 1.61
CA THR A 135 -3.78 18.04 0.49
C THR A 135 -3.52 17.40 -0.87
N LEU A 136 -3.50 16.06 -0.95
CA LEU A 136 -3.27 15.31 -2.19
C LEU A 136 -4.29 15.71 -3.28
N LYS A 137 -3.82 15.89 -4.52
CA LYS A 137 -4.64 16.28 -5.67
C LYS A 137 -4.34 15.42 -6.90
N VAL A 138 -5.27 15.44 -7.85
CA VAL A 138 -5.05 14.89 -9.19
C VAL A 138 -3.82 15.56 -9.82
N GLY A 139 -2.92 14.75 -10.39
CA GLY A 139 -1.66 15.16 -10.96
C GLY A 139 -0.46 15.04 -10.02
N ASP A 140 -0.67 14.96 -8.71
CA ASP A 140 0.41 14.76 -7.73
C ASP A 140 1.04 13.36 -7.88
N GLU A 141 2.26 13.21 -7.38
CA GLU A 141 2.97 11.94 -7.37
C GLU A 141 3.03 11.33 -5.97
N ILE A 142 2.72 10.03 -5.89
CA ILE A 142 2.98 9.18 -4.73
C ILE A 142 4.15 8.26 -5.09
N LYS A 143 5.30 8.54 -4.49
CA LYS A 143 6.52 7.75 -4.68
C LYS A 143 6.37 6.39 -4.01
N LEU A 144 6.80 5.33 -4.71
CA LEU A 144 7.06 3.99 -4.17
C LEU A 144 8.45 3.91 -3.51
N HIS A 145 9.43 4.53 -4.15
CA HIS A 145 10.78 4.76 -3.66
C HIS A 145 11.39 5.94 -4.44
N GLU A 146 12.67 6.24 -4.26
CA GLU A 146 13.33 7.43 -4.83
C GLU A 146 13.15 7.62 -6.35
N GLN A 147 13.03 6.52 -7.13
CA GLN A 147 13.03 6.55 -8.60
C GLN A 147 11.70 6.12 -9.23
N LEU A 148 10.72 5.70 -8.42
CA LEU A 148 9.46 5.17 -8.93
C LEU A 148 8.30 5.87 -8.25
N ALA A 149 7.38 6.39 -9.04
CA ALA A 149 6.23 7.13 -8.54
C ALA A 149 5.00 6.92 -9.41
N PHE A 150 3.89 6.67 -8.73
CA PHE A 150 2.57 6.67 -9.32
C PHE A 150 2.03 8.09 -9.34
N GLN A 151 1.43 8.50 -10.46
CA GLN A 151 0.69 9.76 -10.52
C GLN A 151 -0.77 9.52 -10.10
N VAL A 152 -1.32 10.44 -9.31
CA VAL A 152 -2.76 10.47 -9.01
C VAL A 152 -3.50 10.84 -10.29
N HIS A 153 -4.10 9.84 -10.94
CA HIS A 153 -4.81 10.00 -12.21
C HIS A 153 -6.20 10.60 -12.01
N ALA A 154 -6.94 10.07 -11.03
CA ALA A 154 -8.28 10.51 -10.73
C ALA A 154 -8.60 10.28 -9.25
N MET A 155 -9.46 11.12 -8.69
CA MET A 155 -9.83 11.07 -7.29
C MET A 155 -11.26 11.58 -7.11
N ASN A 156 -12.09 10.81 -6.41
CA ASN A 156 -13.44 11.19 -6.00
C ASN A 156 -13.56 10.94 -4.50
N ALA A 157 -13.14 11.91 -3.69
CA ALA A 157 -13.10 11.76 -2.24
C ALA A 157 -14.52 11.64 -1.65
N PRO A 158 -14.75 10.77 -0.65
CA PRO A 158 -13.82 9.85 0.00
C PRO A 158 -13.88 8.42 -0.59
N ARG A 159 -14.28 8.25 -1.85
CA ARG A 159 -14.67 6.94 -2.42
C ARG A 159 -13.62 6.32 -3.32
N GLU A 160 -12.89 7.11 -4.09
CA GLU A 160 -12.05 6.57 -5.16
C GLU A 160 -10.72 7.29 -5.24
N LEU A 161 -9.61 6.54 -5.19
CA LEU A 161 -8.27 7.01 -5.53
C LEU A 161 -7.70 6.11 -6.63
N ILE A 162 -7.43 6.71 -7.79
CA ILE A 162 -6.90 6.00 -8.96
C ILE A 162 -5.53 6.57 -9.27
N MET A 163 -4.55 5.69 -9.26
CA MET A 163 -3.16 6.01 -9.56
C MET A 163 -2.69 5.27 -10.79
N VAL A 164 -1.78 5.88 -11.55
CA VAL A 164 -1.21 5.27 -12.76
C VAL A 164 0.28 5.54 -12.87
N ASP A 165 1.01 4.57 -13.38
CA ASP A 165 2.37 4.77 -13.87
C ASP A 165 2.52 4.07 -15.23
N ALA A 166 2.78 4.86 -16.28
CA ALA A 166 2.95 4.39 -17.64
C ALA A 166 4.21 5.03 -18.22
N ARG A 167 5.25 4.21 -18.41
CA ARG A 167 6.57 4.69 -18.81
C ARG A 167 7.23 3.81 -19.85
N ASP A 168 7.96 4.48 -20.73
CA ASP A 168 9.02 3.88 -21.52
C ASP A 168 10.18 3.51 -20.58
N ASN A 169 10.59 2.24 -20.60
CA ASN A 169 11.62 1.71 -19.72
C ASN A 169 13.03 2.19 -20.11
N GLU A 170 13.26 2.53 -21.38
CA GLU A 170 14.54 3.00 -21.88
C GLU A 170 14.74 4.48 -21.57
N THR A 171 13.73 5.30 -21.83
CA THR A 171 13.83 6.76 -21.69
C THR A 171 13.32 7.29 -20.34
N GLY A 172 12.52 6.50 -19.62
CA GLY A 172 11.81 6.91 -18.40
C GLY A 172 10.64 7.87 -18.65
N ALA A 173 10.39 8.23 -19.91
CA ALA A 173 9.34 9.17 -20.30
C ALA A 173 7.96 8.58 -20.01
N ARG A 174 7.07 9.41 -19.44
CA ARG A 174 5.66 9.05 -19.29
C ARG A 174 4.97 9.07 -20.66
N PHE A 175 4.05 8.15 -20.89
CA PHE A 175 3.16 8.15 -22.04
C PHE A 175 1.70 8.02 -21.59
N ASP A 176 0.75 8.33 -22.48
CA ASP A 176 -0.67 8.23 -22.16
C ASP A 176 -1.07 6.74 -22.00
N PRO A 177 -1.51 6.30 -20.80
CA PRO A 177 -1.89 4.92 -20.56
C PRO A 177 -3.07 4.46 -21.43
N SER A 178 -3.93 5.40 -21.87
CA SER A 178 -5.10 5.11 -22.70
C SER A 178 -4.76 4.99 -24.20
N SER A 179 -3.54 5.36 -24.60
CA SER A 179 -3.08 5.23 -25.98
C SER A 179 -2.95 3.76 -26.40
N SER A 180 -3.31 3.48 -27.66
CA SER A 180 -3.03 2.19 -28.29
C SER A 180 -1.56 2.03 -28.71
N GLU A 181 -0.85 3.15 -28.90
CA GLU A 181 0.58 3.14 -29.22
C GLU A 181 1.39 2.91 -27.95
N ARG A 182 2.24 1.88 -27.97
CA ARG A 182 3.13 1.52 -26.85
C ARG A 182 4.60 1.69 -27.27
N PRO A 183 5.48 2.17 -26.38
CA PRO A 183 6.91 2.10 -26.59
C PRO A 183 7.40 0.66 -26.81
N ALA A 184 8.60 0.48 -27.35
CA ALA A 184 9.16 -0.84 -27.59
C ALA A 184 9.40 -1.61 -26.28
N ASP A 185 9.92 -0.92 -25.25
CA ASP A 185 10.07 -1.43 -23.90
C ASP A 185 9.30 -0.53 -22.93
N PHE A 186 8.28 -1.07 -22.26
CA PHE A 186 7.39 -0.28 -21.41
C PHE A 186 6.82 -1.07 -20.23
N HIS A 187 6.36 -0.32 -19.25
CA HIS A 187 5.37 -0.78 -18.28
C HIS A 187 4.23 0.24 -18.18
N CYS A 188 3.03 -0.25 -17.88
CA CYS A 188 1.83 0.54 -17.66
C CYS A 188 1.01 -0.12 -16.57
N ALA A 189 1.01 0.44 -15.37
CA ALA A 189 0.28 -0.07 -14.21
C ALA A 189 -0.75 0.94 -13.73
N SER A 190 -1.94 0.45 -13.35
CA SER A 190 -2.96 1.23 -12.66
C SER A 190 -3.26 0.59 -11.31
N TRP A 191 -3.33 1.41 -10.27
CA TRP A 191 -3.64 1.00 -8.91
C TRP A 191 -4.82 1.82 -8.39
N ALA A 192 -5.96 1.17 -8.21
CA ALA A 192 -7.21 1.81 -7.81
C ALA A 192 -7.65 1.31 -6.43
N PHE A 193 -8.01 2.25 -5.58
CA PHE A 193 -8.57 2.04 -4.25
C PHE A 193 -10.00 2.56 -4.24
N ILE A 194 -10.95 1.66 -3.98
CA ILE A 194 -12.38 1.95 -4.01
C ILE A 194 -12.93 1.68 -2.61
N LEU A 195 -13.54 2.70 -2.00
CA LEU A 195 -14.20 2.66 -0.70
C LEU A 195 -15.71 2.69 -0.94
N GLU A 196 -16.34 1.53 -0.91
CA GLU A 196 -17.78 1.38 -1.05
C GLU A 196 -18.42 1.24 0.34
N GLU A 197 -19.66 1.71 0.48
CA GLU A 197 -20.48 1.27 1.60
C GLU A 197 -21.07 -0.10 1.25
N PRO A 198 -21.06 -1.09 2.17
CA PRO A 198 -21.74 -2.35 1.92
C PRO A 198 -23.22 -2.11 1.59
N GLU A 199 -23.70 -2.65 0.47
CA GLU A 199 -25.08 -2.46 0.05
C GLU A 199 -26.04 -3.34 0.87
N GLY A 200 -27.06 -2.72 1.50
CA GLY A 200 -28.19 -3.42 2.11
C GLY A 200 -27.80 -4.49 3.14
N ASP A 201 -28.31 -5.71 2.94
CA ASP A 201 -28.11 -6.87 3.83
C ASP A 201 -26.90 -7.74 3.43
N GLU A 202 -26.01 -7.30 2.51
CA GLU A 202 -24.88 -8.14 2.07
C GLU A 202 -23.88 -8.43 3.19
N LEU A 203 -23.66 -7.45 4.07
CA LEU A 203 -22.76 -7.50 5.21
C LEU A 203 -23.35 -6.70 6.38
N PRO A 204 -24.43 -7.20 7.01
CA PRO A 204 -25.17 -6.44 8.03
C PRO A 204 -24.31 -6.13 9.26
N GLU A 205 -23.31 -6.97 9.57
CA GLU A 205 -22.34 -6.72 10.63
C GLU A 205 -21.40 -5.53 10.34
N PHE A 206 -21.27 -5.12 9.06
CA PHE A 206 -20.47 -3.99 8.62
C PHE A 206 -21.33 -2.80 8.16
N ALA A 207 -22.60 -2.72 8.60
CA ALA A 207 -23.49 -1.61 8.27
C ALA A 207 -22.89 -0.26 8.72
N GLY A 208 -22.78 0.69 7.80
CA GLY A 208 -22.13 1.99 8.04
C GLY A 208 -20.58 1.93 8.04
N GLY A 209 -19.99 0.77 7.76
CA GLY A 209 -18.57 0.59 7.52
C GLY A 209 -18.17 0.80 6.07
N THR A 210 -16.96 0.37 5.74
CA THR A 210 -16.38 0.48 4.40
C THR A 210 -16.02 -0.89 3.85
N ARG A 211 -16.40 -1.18 2.63
CA ARG A 211 -15.84 -2.23 1.80
C ARG A 211 -14.71 -1.64 0.95
N LEU A 212 -13.46 -1.93 1.32
CA LEU A 212 -12.28 -1.51 0.56
C LEU A 212 -11.99 -2.55 -0.52
N LEU A 213 -11.99 -2.13 -1.78
CA LEU A 213 -11.46 -2.89 -2.90
C LEU A 213 -10.17 -2.26 -3.41
N ILE A 214 -9.17 -3.08 -3.66
CA ILE A 214 -7.94 -2.69 -4.36
C ILE A 214 -7.88 -3.45 -5.68
N ARG A 215 -7.92 -2.70 -6.79
CA ARG A 215 -7.80 -3.19 -8.16
C ARG A 215 -6.44 -2.79 -8.70
N TRP A 216 -5.66 -3.78 -9.10
CA TRP A 216 -4.40 -3.54 -9.80
C TRP A 216 -4.46 -4.18 -11.17
N ARG A 217 -3.97 -3.45 -12.17
CA ARG A 217 -3.85 -3.90 -13.55
C ARG A 217 -2.49 -3.48 -14.06
N ILE A 218 -1.84 -4.33 -14.83
CA ILE A 218 -0.61 -3.99 -15.52
C ILE A 218 -0.61 -4.53 -16.95
N ASP A 219 -0.05 -3.74 -17.84
CA ASP A 219 0.47 -4.19 -19.13
C ASP A 219 1.96 -3.84 -19.22
N TYR A 220 2.71 -4.65 -19.95
CA TYR A 220 4.17 -4.55 -20.06
C TYR A 220 4.65 -5.26 -21.32
N THR A 221 5.89 -4.97 -21.75
CA THR A 221 6.49 -5.61 -22.92
C THR A 221 6.56 -7.14 -22.77
N PRO A 222 5.98 -7.93 -23.70
CA PRO A 222 5.75 -9.38 -23.55
C PRO A 222 6.99 -10.25 -23.76
N THR A 223 7.98 -10.11 -22.92
CA THR A 223 9.14 -11.00 -22.90
C THR A 223 8.95 -12.12 -21.88
N ARG A 224 9.58 -13.28 -22.11
CA ARG A 224 9.56 -14.38 -21.13
C ARG A 224 10.17 -13.97 -19.78
N SER A 225 11.19 -13.12 -19.81
CA SER A 225 11.81 -12.57 -18.60
C SER A 225 10.82 -11.70 -17.81
N ASN A 226 10.08 -10.81 -18.49
CA ASN A 226 9.06 -9.97 -17.84
C ASN A 226 7.93 -10.83 -17.28
N GLU A 227 7.46 -11.84 -18.02
CA GLU A 227 6.43 -12.76 -17.54
C GLU A 227 6.86 -13.48 -16.25
N ILE A 228 8.10 -13.96 -16.17
CA ILE A 228 8.63 -14.61 -14.97
C ILE A 228 8.78 -13.60 -13.84
N MET A 229 9.42 -12.46 -14.09
CA MET A 229 9.62 -11.41 -13.10
C MET A 229 8.28 -10.99 -12.46
N TRP A 230 7.30 -10.62 -13.29
CA TRP A 230 6.02 -10.13 -12.81
C TRP A 230 5.19 -11.23 -12.11
N LYS A 231 5.01 -12.40 -12.75
CA LYS A 231 4.09 -13.43 -12.23
C LYS A 231 4.70 -14.32 -11.15
N ALA A 232 6.01 -14.56 -11.18
CA ALA A 232 6.67 -15.47 -10.25
C ALA A 232 7.25 -14.77 -9.02
N PHE A 233 7.63 -13.49 -9.13
CA PHE A 233 8.26 -12.76 -8.04
C PHE A 233 7.43 -11.55 -7.59
N VAL A 234 7.14 -10.60 -8.50
CA VAL A 234 6.51 -9.34 -8.10
C VAL A 234 5.10 -9.56 -7.54
N GLU A 235 4.24 -10.32 -8.23
CA GLU A 235 2.86 -10.57 -7.81
C GLU A 235 2.72 -11.22 -6.42
N PRO A 236 3.46 -12.31 -6.09
CA PRO A 236 3.39 -12.90 -4.75
C PRO A 236 4.04 -12.05 -3.66
N ILE A 237 5.12 -11.31 -3.95
CA ILE A 237 5.70 -10.35 -2.99
C ILE A 237 4.67 -9.25 -2.69
N ASN A 238 4.11 -8.68 -3.75
CA ASN A 238 3.10 -7.64 -3.68
C ASN A 238 1.84 -8.12 -2.94
N PHE A 239 1.45 -9.39 -3.06
CA PHE A 239 0.37 -9.93 -2.23
C PHE A 239 0.64 -9.79 -0.73
N VAL A 240 1.83 -10.17 -0.27
CA VAL A 240 2.16 -10.15 1.15
C VAL A 240 2.19 -8.72 1.68
N MET A 241 2.81 -7.81 0.94
CA MET A 241 2.91 -6.38 1.29
C MET A 241 1.52 -5.71 1.26
N GLU A 242 0.77 -5.83 0.15
CA GLU A 242 -0.55 -5.21 0.01
C GLU A 242 -1.56 -5.76 1.03
N ARG A 243 -1.50 -7.06 1.34
CA ARG A 243 -2.34 -7.64 2.39
C ARG A 243 -2.07 -6.99 3.75
N LYS A 244 -0.80 -6.79 4.12
CA LYS A 244 -0.44 -6.14 5.38
C LYS A 244 -0.84 -4.66 5.37
N MET A 245 -0.64 -3.94 4.26
CA MET A 245 -1.12 -2.57 4.08
C MET A 245 -2.63 -2.47 4.29
N MET A 246 -3.43 -3.34 3.66
CA MET A 246 -4.89 -3.33 3.82
C MET A 246 -5.30 -3.52 5.28
N LEU A 247 -4.68 -4.48 5.99
CA LEU A 247 -4.94 -4.71 7.40
C LEU A 247 -4.44 -3.57 8.29
N GLY A 248 -3.31 -2.95 7.94
CA GLY A 248 -2.76 -1.79 8.64
C GLY A 248 -3.61 -0.53 8.47
N LEU A 249 -4.24 -0.37 7.31
CA LEU A 249 -5.23 0.68 7.04
C LEU A 249 -6.50 0.46 7.88
N ARG A 250 -7.04 -0.77 7.87
CA ARG A 250 -8.19 -1.16 8.70
C ARG A 250 -7.94 -0.80 10.17
N LYS A 251 -6.84 -1.29 10.72
CA LYS A 251 -6.45 -1.10 12.12
C LYS A 251 -6.48 0.39 12.52
N ARG A 252 -5.90 1.26 11.68
CA ARG A 252 -5.82 2.70 11.92
C ARG A 252 -7.16 3.40 11.80
N ALA A 253 -7.98 2.99 10.85
CA ALA A 253 -9.32 3.53 10.66
C ALA A 253 -10.27 3.14 11.80
N GLU A 254 -10.12 1.93 12.36
CA GLU A 254 -10.93 1.41 13.48
C GLU A 254 -10.41 1.89 14.86
N GLY A 255 -9.21 2.47 14.93
CA GLY A 255 -8.62 3.00 16.17
C GLY A 255 -7.99 1.95 17.09
N GLU A 256 -7.53 0.83 16.53
CA GLU A 256 -6.92 -0.32 17.23
C GLU A 256 -5.38 -0.24 17.39
#